data_AF-A0A1I4CNV7-F1
#
_entry.id   AF-A0A1I4CNV7-F1
#
_cell.length_a   1.000
_cell.length_b   1.000
_cell.length_c   1.000
_cell.angle_alpha   90.00
_cell.angle_beta   90.00
_cell.angle_gamma   90.00
#
_symmetry.space_group_name_H-M   'P 1'
#
loop_
_entity.id
_entity.type
_entity.pdbx_description
1 polymer ?
#
loop_
_entity_poly.entity_id
_entity_poly.type
_entity_poly.pdbx_seq_one_letter_code
_entity_poly.pdbx_strand_id
1 'polypeptide(L)' 'MAKPSPLQLRNLVLAVLMLLAGGWNLWRGGPWWLTAIFGVGCVLAVASAFLNRPAD' A
#
# COMPACT_ATOMS: atom_id res chain seq x y z
N MET A 1 -4.34 18.82 -13.28
CA MET A 1 -4.56 17.70 -12.33
C MET A 1 -4.58 18.27 -10.93
N ALA A 2 -5.68 18.09 -10.18
CA ALA A 2 -5.74 18.53 -8.79
C ALA A 2 -4.58 17.90 -8.01
N LYS A 3 -3.93 18.68 -7.13
CA LYS A 3 -2.80 18.20 -6.35
C LYS A 3 -3.27 17.03 -5.46
N PRO A 4 -2.58 15.88 -5.43
CA PRO A 4 -2.94 14.77 -4.55
C PRO A 4 -3.02 15.26 -3.10
N SER A 5 -4.06 14.82 -2.38
CA SER A 5 -4.19 15.20 -0.97
C SER A 5 -3.05 14.58 -0.15
N PRO A 6 -2.62 15.21 0.97
CA PRO A 6 -1.60 14.62 1.85
C PRO A 6 -1.94 13.20 2.30
N LEU A 7 -3.23 12.91 2.49
CA LEU A 7 -3.74 11.58 2.85
C LEU A 7 -3.54 10.57 1.72
N GLN A 8 -3.88 10.95 0.47
CA GLN A 8 -3.70 10.11 -0.71
C GLN A 8 -2.22 9.79 -0.91
N LEU A 9 -1.33 10.78 -0.76
CA LEU A 9 0.11 10.58 -0.86
C LEU A 9 0.63 9.60 0.20
N ARG A 10 0.25 9.77 1.46
CA ARG A 10 0.64 8.86 2.56
C ARG A 10 0.23 7.43 2.27
N ASN A 11 -1.00 7.22 1.82
CA ASN A 11 -1.53 5.89 1.56
C ASN A 11 -0.82 5.24 0.36
N LEU A 12 -0.45 6.02 -0.65
CA LEU A 12 0.32 5.52 -1.79
C LEU A 12 1.75 5.12 -1.37
N VAL A 13 2.39 5.91 -0.50
CA VAL A 13 3.69 5.56 0.10
C VAL A 13 3.58 4.27 0.91
N LEU A 14 2.55 4.13 1.74
CA LEU A 14 2.31 2.90 2.51
C LEU A 14 2.12 1.69 1.60
N ALA A 15 1.37 1.82 0.51
CA ALA A 15 1.20 0.73 -0.45
C ALA A 15 2.54 0.26 -1.04
N VAL A 16 3.41 1.20 -1.43
CA VAL A 16 4.76 0.88 -1.93
C VAL A 16 5.60 0.18 -0.86
N LEU A 17 5.58 0.68 0.38
CA LEU A 17 6.33 0.06 1.49
C LEU A 17 5.85 -1.37 1.78
N MET A 18 4.54 -1.61 1.76
CA MET A 18 3.97 -2.94 1.97
C MET A 18 4.33 -3.89 0.83
N LEU A 19 4.31 -3.42 -0.43
CA LEU A 19 4.74 -4.21 -1.57
C LEU A 19 6.22 -4.60 -1.47
N LEU A 20 7.09 -3.65 -1.11
CA LEU A 20 8.52 -3.90 -0.92
C LEU A 20 8.79 -4.86 0.25
N ALA A 21 8.10 -4.68 1.38
CA ALA A 21 8.22 -5.56 2.54
C ALA A 21 7.74 -6.99 2.21
N GLY A 22 6.63 -7.13 1.50
CA GLY A 22 6.11 -8.41 1.02
C GLY A 22 7.06 -9.10 0.05
N GLY A 23 7.58 -8.36 -0.93
CA GLY A 23 8.56 -8.89 -1.89
C GLY A 23 9.86 -9.33 -1.21
N TRP A 24 10.35 -8.55 -0.25
CA TRP A 24 11.52 -8.89 0.55
C TRP A 24 11.30 -10.14 1.41
N ASN A 25 10.14 -10.25 2.06
CA ASN A 25 9.77 -11.42 2.86
C ASN A 25 9.73 -12.69 1.99
N LEU A 26 9.11 -12.61 0.80
CA LEU A 26 9.09 -13.71 -0.16
C LEU A 26 10.50 -14.11 -0.62
N TRP A 27 11.34 -13.13 -0.96
CA TRP A 27 12.72 -13.38 -1.42
C TRP A 27 13.57 -14.07 -0.35
N ARG A 28 13.36 -13.76 0.92
CA ARG A 28 14.06 -14.41 2.05
C ARG A 28 13.47 -15.75 2.48
N GLY A 29 12.41 -16.23 1.83
CA GLY A 29 11.68 -17.42 2.29
C GLY A 29 11.05 -17.23 3.67
N GLY A 30 10.67 -15.99 4.00
CA GLY A 30 10.07 -15.64 5.28
C GLY A 30 8.66 -16.23 5.45
N PRO A 31 8.09 -16.13 6.66
CA PRO A 31 6.79 -16.71 6.97
C PRO A 31 5.68 -16.22 6.01
N TRP A 32 4.87 -17.16 5.51
CA TRP A 32 3.81 -16.87 4.54
C TRP A 32 2.75 -15.89 5.09
N TRP A 33 2.49 -15.92 6.39
CA TRP A 33 1.50 -15.06 7.05
C TRP A 33 1.92 -13.58 7.03
N LEU A 34 3.22 -13.26 7.03
CA LEU A 34 3.69 -11.88 6.86
C LEU A 34 3.39 -11.37 5.47
N THR A 35 3.59 -12.18 4.44
CA THR A 35 3.23 -11.84 3.06
C THR A 35 1.74 -11.55 2.93
N ALA A 36 0.88 -12.34 3.60
CA ALA A 36 -0.56 -12.09 3.62
C ALA A 36 -0.91 -10.75 4.28
N ILE A 37 -0.31 -10.42 5.42
CA ILE A 37 -0.52 -9.13 6.11
C ILE A 37 -0.08 -7.97 5.22
N PHE A 38 1.11 -8.04 4.63
CA PHE A 38 1.61 -7.01 3.72
C PHE A 38 0.73 -6.87 2.48
N GLY A 39 0.24 -7.99 1.93
CA GLY A 39 -0.70 -7.98 0.80
C GLY A 39 -2.02 -7.28 1.14
N VAL A 40 -2.64 -7.62 2.27
CA VAL A 40 -3.88 -6.98 2.74
C VAL A 40 -3.65 -5.49 3.00
N GLY A 41 -2.56 -5.14 3.70
CA GLY A 41 -2.19 -3.75 3.97
C GLY A 41 -1.99 -2.93 2.69
N CYS A 42 -1.33 -3.52 1.69
CA CYS A 42 -1.15 -2.90 0.38
C CYS A 42 -2.50 -2.62 -0.30
N VAL A 43 -3.39 -3.62 -0.39
CA VAL A 43 -4.72 -3.47 -1.00
C VAL A 43 -5.54 -2.38 -0.31
N LEU A 44 -5.57 -2.37 1.03
CA LEU A 44 -6.31 -1.37 1.80
C LEU A 44 -5.75 0.04 1.60
N ALA A 45 -4.42 0.19 1.56
CA ALA A 45 -3.77 1.48 1.34
C ALA A 45 -4.06 2.02 -0.07
N VAL A 46 -3.99 1.17 -1.09
CA VAL A 46 -4.35 1.51 -2.47
C VAL A 46 -5.82 1.89 -2.56
N ALA A 47 -6.72 1.06 -2.04
CA ALA A 47 -8.16 1.33 -2.05
C ALA A 47 -8.47 2.67 -1.35
N SER A 48 -7.86 2.94 -0.20
CA SER A 48 -8.03 4.21 0.51
C SER A 48 -7.53 5.41 -0.30
N ALA A 49 -6.42 5.28 -1.02
CA ALA A 49 -5.92 6.34 -1.90
C ALA A 49 -6.89 6.63 -3.07
N PHE A 50 -7.52 5.60 -3.64
CA PHE A 50 -8.50 5.75 -4.71
C PHE A 50 -9.84 6.32 -4.23
N LEU A 51 -10.32 5.89 -3.06
CA LEU A 51 -11.60 6.36 -2.50
C LEU A 51 -11.52 7.80 -1.96
N ASN A 52 -10.36 8.23 -1.47
CA ASN A 52 -10.15 9.59 -0.95
C ASN A 52 -9.53 10.56 -1.97
N ARG A 53 -9.66 10.27 -3.27
CA ARG A 53 -9.28 11.22 -4.31
C ARG A 53 -10.24 12.42 -4.26
N PRO A 54 -9.76 13.65 -4.53
CA PRO A 54 -10.65 14.81 -4.66
C PRO A 54 -11.76 14.47 -5.68
N ALA A 55 -13.02 14.70 -5.30
CA ALA A 55 -14.11 14.71 -6.27
C ALA A 55 -13.90 15.95 -7.14
N ASP A 56 -13.75 15.75 -8.44
CA ASP A 56 -13.66 16.83 -9.42
C ASP A 56 -14.93 17.69 -9.40
#